data_AF-A0A518AR03-F1
#
_entry.id   AF-A0A518AR03-F1
#
_cell.length_a   1.000
_cell.length_b   1.000
_cell.length_c   1.000
_cell.angle_alpha   90.00
_cell.angle_beta   90.00
_cell.angle_gamma   90.00
#
_symmetry.space_group_name_H-M   'P 1'
#
loop_
_entity.id
_entity.type
_entity.pdbx_description
1 polymer ?
#
loop_
_entity_poly.entity_id
_entity_poly.type
_entity_poly.pdbx_seq_one_letter_code
_entity_poly.pdbx_strand_id
1 'polypeptide(L)'
;MFLDDSKLFERVKLYARTHNRIVAEHKKLGYGSDGTVWRSRETAIKAIHHEYNYQVERDSYLRLREANVNSVGEFALPRLLNHDDDLMIIELEIVEPPYILDFGKVYLDIPPIYWNDQQIRTNAYEEWQERFDSHWESVAAAMAWLERLGIYYVDPRPSNICTDGLE
;
A
#
# COMPACT_ATOMS: atom_id res chain seq x y z
N MET A 1 -9.07 10.34 -19.27
CA MET A 1 -10.34 10.47 -18.54
C MET A 1 -9.98 10.71 -17.09
N PHE A 2 -10.21 11.90 -16.54
CA PHE A 2 -9.98 12.13 -15.10
C PHE A 2 -11.02 11.31 -14.34
N LEU A 3 -10.55 10.39 -13.49
CA LEU A 3 -11.44 9.68 -12.58
C LEU A 3 -12.06 10.72 -11.64
N ASP A 4 -13.38 10.80 -11.62
CA ASP A 4 -14.11 11.68 -10.73
C ASP A 4 -14.05 11.14 -9.29
N ASP A 5 -13.09 11.67 -8.52
CA ASP A 5 -12.88 11.33 -7.11
C ASP A 5 -14.01 11.79 -6.20
N SER A 6 -14.97 12.60 -6.68
CA SER A 6 -16.08 13.12 -5.86
C SER A 6 -16.86 11.98 -5.19
N LYS A 7 -17.07 10.87 -5.91
CA LYS A 7 -17.72 9.68 -5.37
C LYS A 7 -16.91 8.99 -4.27
N LEU A 8 -15.59 8.93 -4.42
CA LEU A 8 -14.73 8.37 -3.38
C LEU A 8 -14.74 9.26 -2.13
N PHE A 9 -14.72 10.58 -2.31
CA PHE A 9 -14.76 11.51 -1.19
C PHE A 9 -16.10 11.45 -0.43
N GLU A 10 -17.24 11.20 -1.09
CA GLU A 10 -18.51 10.94 -0.40
C GLU A 10 -18.43 9.73 0.54
N ARG A 11 -17.79 8.64 0.12
CA ARG A 11 -17.57 7.45 0.98
C ARG A 11 -16.71 7.81 2.18
N VAL A 12 -15.62 8.55 1.96
CA VAL A 12 -14.74 9.02 3.03
C VAL A 12 -15.47 9.92 4.02
N LYS A 13 -16.35 10.82 3.55
CA LYS A 13 -17.19 11.64 4.45
C LYS A 13 -18.16 10.80 5.27
N LEU A 14 -18.78 9.80 4.67
CA LEU A 14 -19.69 8.90 5.38
C LEU A 14 -18.93 8.12 6.46
N TYR A 15 -17.81 7.50 6.10
CA TYR A 15 -16.92 6.80 7.03
C TYR A 15 -16.42 7.73 8.16
N ALA A 16 -16.00 8.95 7.81
CA ALA A 16 -15.47 9.89 8.79
C ALA A 16 -16.53 10.31 9.81
N ARG A 17 -17.79 10.48 9.39
CA ARG A 17 -18.91 10.80 10.30
C ARG A 17 -19.19 9.66 11.27
N THR A 18 -19.15 8.40 10.81
CA THR A 18 -19.42 7.24 11.66
C THR A 18 -18.28 6.95 12.64
N HIS A 19 -17.05 7.35 12.31
CA HIS A 19 -15.84 7.08 13.11
C HIS A 19 -15.26 8.33 13.80
N ASN A 20 -16.02 9.42 13.88
CA ASN A 20 -15.58 10.69 14.48
C ASN A 20 -14.23 11.20 13.94
N ARG A 21 -14.01 11.08 12.63
CA ARG A 21 -12.83 11.61 11.93
C ARG A 21 -13.13 12.97 11.31
N ILE A 22 -12.09 13.79 11.21
CA ILE A 22 -12.14 15.08 10.52
C ILE A 22 -11.32 14.95 9.25
N VAL A 23 -12.00 15.02 8.11
CA VAL A 23 -11.40 14.94 6.78
C VAL A 23 -11.85 16.13 5.94
N ALA A 24 -10.96 16.62 5.09
CA ALA A 24 -11.24 17.70 4.17
C ALA A 24 -10.71 17.35 2.78
N GLU A 25 -11.46 17.72 1.75
CA GLU A 25 -11.17 17.35 0.36
C GLU A 25 -9.77 17.82 -0.08
N HIS A 26 -9.40 19.04 0.33
CA HIS A 26 -8.09 19.65 0.03
C HIS A 26 -6.90 18.98 0.74
N LYS A 27 -7.15 18.03 1.66
CA LYS A 27 -6.10 17.26 2.36
C LYS A 27 -5.84 15.91 1.69
N LYS A 28 -5.94 15.85 0.37
CA LYS A 28 -5.57 14.69 -0.44
C LYS A 28 -4.06 14.44 -0.30
N LEU A 29 -3.66 13.22 0.05
CA LEU A 29 -2.26 12.81 0.16
C LEU A 29 -1.74 12.17 -1.13
N GLY A 30 -2.61 11.45 -1.85
CA GLY A 30 -2.24 10.75 -3.07
C GLY A 30 -3.48 10.29 -3.83
N TYR A 31 -3.30 10.02 -5.12
CA TYR A 31 -4.34 9.53 -6.01
C TYR A 31 -3.75 8.66 -7.11
N GLY A 32 -4.55 7.74 -7.64
CA GLY A 32 -4.13 6.85 -8.71
C GLY A 32 -5.27 6.01 -9.24
N SER A 33 -4.93 4.99 -10.04
CA SER A 33 -5.93 4.06 -10.60
C SER A 33 -6.68 3.27 -9.52
N ASP A 34 -6.09 3.12 -8.34
CA ASP A 34 -6.54 2.17 -7.34
C ASP A 34 -7.44 2.83 -6.31
N GLY A 35 -7.32 4.14 -6.14
CA GLY A 35 -8.08 4.91 -5.19
C GLY A 35 -7.42 6.23 -4.86
N THR A 36 -7.97 6.88 -3.85
CA THR A 36 -7.48 8.16 -3.35
C THR A 36 -7.31 8.10 -1.83
N VAL A 37 -6.26 8.76 -1.34
CA VAL A 37 -5.93 8.85 0.08
C VAL A 37 -6.17 10.28 0.57
N TRP A 38 -6.86 10.42 1.69
CA TRP A 38 -7.03 11.67 2.41
C TRP A 38 -6.42 11.61 3.79
N ARG A 39 -5.85 12.73 4.24
CA ARG A 39 -5.39 12.90 5.60
C ARG A 39 -6.54 13.25 6.53
N SER A 40 -6.77 12.41 7.53
CA SER A 40 -7.39 12.78 8.80
C SER A 40 -6.28 13.20 9.78
N ARG A 41 -6.60 13.88 10.89
CA ARG A 41 -5.61 14.51 11.81
C ARG A 41 -4.31 13.70 11.97
N GLU A 42 -4.43 12.44 12.36
CA GLU A 42 -3.31 11.53 12.67
C GLU A 42 -3.31 10.25 11.81
N THR A 43 -4.27 10.11 10.89
CA THR A 43 -4.50 8.87 10.14
C THR A 43 -4.69 9.17 8.65
N ALA A 44 -4.40 8.17 7.81
CA ALA A 44 -4.69 8.20 6.39
C ALA A 44 -5.95 7.37 6.12
N ILE A 45 -6.90 7.92 5.37
CA ILE A 45 -8.11 7.22 4.95
C ILE A 45 -8.04 7.04 3.43
N LYS A 46 -7.92 5.80 2.97
CA LYS A 46 -7.91 5.43 1.55
C LYS A 46 -9.27 4.90 1.15
N ALA A 47 -9.84 5.47 0.08
CA ALA A 47 -11.02 4.93 -0.58
C ALA A 47 -10.62 4.30 -1.91
N ILE A 48 -11.06 3.06 -2.12
CA ILE A 48 -10.60 2.22 -3.22
C ILE A 48 -11.71 2.12 -4.30
N HIS A 49 -11.31 2.13 -5.56
CA HIS A 49 -12.24 2.09 -6.69
C HIS A 49 -12.85 0.71 -6.92
N HIS A 50 -12.02 -0.33 -6.84
CA HIS A 50 -12.36 -1.70 -7.24
C HIS A 50 -12.35 -2.65 -6.04
N GLU A 51 -13.39 -3.48 -5.94
CA GLU A 51 -13.57 -4.43 -4.83
C GLU A 51 -12.37 -5.39 -4.68
N TYR A 52 -11.83 -5.91 -5.79
CA TYR A 52 -10.67 -6.79 -5.75
C TYR A 52 -9.46 -6.10 -5.11
N ASN A 53 -9.11 -4.89 -5.54
CA ASN A 53 -8.00 -4.13 -4.96
C ASN A 53 -8.24 -3.83 -3.49
N TYR A 54 -9.49 -3.57 -3.10
CA TYR A 54 -9.88 -3.33 -1.72
C TYR A 54 -9.63 -4.56 -0.85
N GLN A 55 -10.12 -5.73 -1.30
CA GLN A 55 -9.94 -6.99 -0.60
C GLN A 55 -8.45 -7.33 -0.44
N VAL A 56 -7.67 -7.24 -1.52
CA VAL A 56 -6.23 -7.51 -1.51
C VAL A 56 -5.49 -6.59 -0.54
N GLU A 57 -5.76 -5.29 -0.58
CA GLU A 57 -5.09 -4.32 0.30
C GLU A 57 -5.50 -4.52 1.77
N ARG A 58 -6.80 -4.68 2.04
CA ARG A 58 -7.33 -4.96 3.37
C ARG A 58 -6.70 -6.23 3.95
N ASP A 59 -6.69 -7.31 3.18
CA ASP A 59 -6.24 -8.62 3.64
C ASP A 59 -4.72 -8.65 3.85
N SER A 60 -3.95 -7.89 3.05
CA SER A 60 -2.51 -7.68 3.28
C SER A 60 -2.27 -7.02 4.64
N TYR A 61 -3.00 -5.95 4.93
CA TYR A 61 -2.88 -5.21 6.18
C TYR A 61 -3.42 -5.99 7.40
N LEU A 62 -4.48 -6.79 7.23
CA LEU A 62 -4.96 -7.71 8.25
C LEU A 62 -3.88 -8.75 8.59
N ARG A 63 -3.21 -9.30 7.59
CA ARG A 63 -2.13 -10.27 7.76
C ARG A 63 -0.91 -9.68 8.48
N LEU A 64 -0.51 -8.47 8.11
CA LEU A 64 0.54 -7.73 8.82
C LEU A 64 0.17 -7.51 10.29
N ARG A 65 -1.09 -7.14 10.56
CA ARG A 65 -1.60 -6.97 11.94
C ARG A 65 -1.59 -8.27 12.73
N GLU A 66 -2.05 -9.38 12.14
CA GLU A 66 -2.05 -10.71 12.76
C GLU A 66 -0.64 -11.21 13.08
N ALA A 67 0.32 -10.92 12.19
CA ALA A 67 1.74 -11.22 12.41
C ALA A 67 2.42 -10.24 13.39
N ASN A 68 1.72 -9.21 13.88
CA ASN A 68 2.25 -8.10 14.68
C ASN A 68 3.46 -7.41 14.03
N VAL A 69 3.37 -7.16 12.72
CA VAL A 69 4.42 -6.60 11.91
C VAL A 69 4.05 -5.19 11.49
N ASN A 70 4.93 -4.25 11.81
CA ASN A 70 4.81 -2.83 11.47
C ASN A 70 6.11 -2.26 10.88
N SER A 71 7.10 -3.10 10.60
CA SER A 71 8.30 -2.75 9.85
C SER A 71 8.93 -4.00 9.22
N VAL A 72 9.66 -3.79 8.13
CA VAL A 72 10.45 -4.83 7.44
C VAL A 72 11.82 -4.28 7.10
N GLY A 73 12.84 -4.79 7.79
CA GLY A 73 14.16 -4.14 7.78
C GLY A 73 14.05 -2.70 8.29
N GLU A 74 14.46 -1.76 7.45
CA GLU A 74 14.43 -0.32 7.76
C GLU A 74 13.09 0.33 7.42
N PHE A 75 12.25 -0.31 6.59
CA PHE A 75 11.00 0.28 6.11
C PHE A 75 9.88 0.14 7.14
N ALA A 76 9.26 1.26 7.50
CA ALA A 76 8.01 1.27 8.25
C ALA A 76 6.84 0.77 7.39
N LEU A 77 5.93 0.02 8.03
CA LEU A 77 4.65 -0.40 7.46
C LEU A 77 3.51 0.25 8.27
N PRO A 78 2.57 0.96 7.63
CA PRO A 78 1.41 1.49 8.34
C PRO A 78 0.62 0.38 9.03
N ARG A 79 0.19 0.61 10.27
CA ARG A 79 -0.77 -0.29 10.90
C ARG A 79 -2.18 -0.03 10.39
N LEU A 80 -2.93 -1.12 10.24
CA LEU A 80 -4.37 -1.07 10.02
C LEU A 80 -5.09 -0.63 11.28
N LEU A 81 -5.70 0.55 11.22
CA LEU A 81 -6.51 1.06 12.32
C LEU A 81 -7.94 0.55 12.21
N ASN A 82 -8.52 0.61 11.00
CA ASN A 82 -9.87 0.15 10.73
C ASN A 82 -10.14 -0.01 9.23
N HIS A 83 -11.27 -0.61 8.87
CA HIS A 83 -11.76 -0.70 7.49
C HIS A 83 -13.30 -0.72 7.47
N ASP A 84 -13.88 -0.46 6.30
CA ASP A 84 -15.32 -0.56 6.06
C ASP A 84 -15.54 -1.23 4.70
N ASP A 85 -16.11 -2.43 4.71
CA ASP A 85 -16.30 -3.27 3.52
C ASP A 85 -17.32 -2.66 2.55
N ASP A 86 -18.41 -2.09 3.08
CA ASP A 86 -19.48 -1.50 2.28
C ASP A 86 -19.01 -0.22 1.56
N LEU A 87 -18.13 0.54 2.22
CA LEU A 87 -17.56 1.77 1.68
C LEU A 87 -16.24 1.55 0.92
N MET A 88 -15.68 0.35 0.97
CA MET A 88 -14.33 0.02 0.47
C MET A 88 -13.27 1.02 0.99
N ILE A 89 -13.27 1.22 2.31
CA ILE A 89 -12.36 2.15 3.01
C ILE A 89 -11.33 1.38 3.82
N ILE A 90 -10.09 1.86 3.79
CA ILE A 90 -9.01 1.43 4.68
C ILE A 90 -8.49 2.65 5.44
N GLU A 91 -8.43 2.57 6.77
CA GLU A 91 -7.82 3.58 7.64
C GLU A 91 -6.50 3.06 8.20
N LEU A 92 -5.43 3.84 7.99
CA LEU A 92 -4.06 3.49 8.31
C LEU A 92 -3.41 4.55 9.21
N GLU A 93 -2.42 4.13 9.99
CA GLU A 93 -1.46 5.06 10.59
C GLU A 93 -0.69 5.82 9.50
N ILE A 94 -0.22 7.02 9.82
CA ILE A 94 0.74 7.75 8.99
C ILE A 94 2.15 7.40 9.51
N VAL A 95 3.04 7.01 8.61
CA VAL A 95 4.44 6.68 8.91
C VAL A 95 5.39 7.65 8.22
N GLU A 96 6.55 7.87 8.83
CA GLU A 96 7.63 8.67 8.24
C GLU A 96 8.54 7.78 7.38
N PRO A 97 9.21 8.33 6.36
CA PRO A 97 10.22 7.61 5.59
C PRO A 97 11.34 7.02 6.46
N PRO A 98 11.96 5.90 6.04
CA PRO A 98 11.62 5.08 4.87
C PRO A 98 10.40 4.18 5.14
N TYR A 99 9.57 3.94 4.11
CA TYR A 99 8.33 3.17 4.26
C TYR A 99 7.95 2.35 3.03
N ILE A 100 7.07 1.36 3.22
CA ILE A 100 6.36 0.65 2.14
C ILE A 100 4.85 0.83 2.33
N LEU A 101 4.18 1.22 1.25
CA LEU A 101 2.75 1.51 1.16
C LEU A 101 2.11 0.72 0.00
N ASP A 102 0.79 0.87 -0.11
CA ASP A 102 -0.02 0.46 -1.26
C ASP A 102 0.11 -1.02 -1.60
N PHE A 103 -0.66 -1.83 -0.87
CA PHE A 103 -0.73 -3.27 -1.08
C PHE A 103 -1.84 -3.68 -2.05
N GLY A 104 -2.56 -2.74 -2.68
CA GLY A 104 -3.73 -3.06 -3.52
C GLY A 104 -3.42 -3.78 -4.85
N LYS A 105 -2.14 -3.92 -5.20
CA LYS A 105 -1.66 -4.59 -6.42
C LYS A 105 -0.71 -5.75 -6.16
N VAL A 106 -0.62 -6.21 -4.92
CA VAL A 106 0.15 -7.40 -4.58
C VAL A 106 -0.64 -8.67 -4.91
N TYR A 107 0.04 -9.80 -4.90
CA TYR A 107 -0.61 -11.10 -4.92
C TYR A 107 -0.54 -11.73 -3.53
N LEU A 108 -1.64 -12.33 -3.08
CA LEU A 108 -1.71 -13.04 -1.81
C LEU A 108 -1.66 -14.54 -2.06
N ASP A 109 -0.80 -15.23 -1.31
CA ASP A 109 -0.62 -16.69 -1.20
C ASP A 109 -0.16 -17.42 -2.47
N ILE A 110 -0.59 -16.95 -3.64
CA ILE A 110 -0.23 -17.49 -4.94
C ILE A 110 0.41 -16.36 -5.74
N PRO A 111 1.70 -16.48 -6.11
CA PRO A 111 2.33 -15.47 -6.93
C PRO A 111 1.74 -15.46 -8.35
N PRO A 112 1.95 -14.40 -9.14
CA PRO A 112 1.53 -14.41 -10.53
C PRO A 112 2.21 -15.54 -11.31
N ILE A 113 1.59 -16.00 -12.40
CA ILE A 113 2.08 -17.15 -13.20
C ILE A 113 3.54 -16.95 -13.65
N TYR A 114 3.91 -15.71 -13.98
CA TYR A 114 5.26 -15.35 -14.42
C TYR A 114 6.31 -15.30 -13.29
N TRP A 115 5.92 -15.42 -12.02
CA TRP A 115 6.84 -15.34 -10.88
C TRP A 115 7.82 -16.50 -10.80
N ASN A 116 7.52 -17.64 -11.42
CA ASN A 116 8.45 -18.77 -11.48
C ASN A 116 9.24 -18.80 -12.79
N ASP A 117 9.01 -17.85 -13.70
CA ASP A 117 9.81 -17.69 -14.90
C ASP A 117 11.10 -16.93 -14.57
N GLN A 118 12.22 -17.65 -14.69
CA GLN A 118 13.54 -17.11 -14.35
C GLN A 118 13.92 -15.91 -15.20
N GLN A 119 13.60 -15.92 -16.50
CA GLN A 119 13.97 -14.82 -17.40
C GLN A 119 13.15 -13.57 -17.09
N ILE A 120 11.84 -13.72 -16.88
CA ILE A 120 10.98 -12.59 -16.52
C ILE A 120 11.43 -11.99 -15.20
N ARG A 121 11.78 -12.83 -14.21
CA ARG A 121 12.30 -12.35 -12.93
C ARG A 121 13.63 -11.63 -13.06
N THR A 122 14.58 -12.16 -13.82
CA THR A 122 15.87 -11.49 -14.02
C THR A 122 15.66 -10.10 -14.65
N ASN A 123 14.86 -10.01 -15.71
CA ASN A 123 14.59 -8.73 -16.37
C ASN A 123 13.92 -7.73 -15.41
N ALA A 124 12.92 -8.18 -14.65
CA ALA A 124 12.24 -7.33 -13.67
C ALA A 124 13.19 -6.86 -12.56
N TYR A 125 14.08 -7.73 -12.07
CA TYR A 125 15.07 -7.38 -11.06
C TYR A 125 16.07 -6.35 -11.56
N GLU A 126 16.52 -6.44 -12.82
CA GLU A 126 17.39 -5.43 -13.43
C GLU A 126 16.71 -4.06 -13.47
N GLU A 127 15.44 -4.00 -13.89
CA GLU A 127 14.65 -2.76 -13.90
C GLU A 127 14.44 -2.19 -12.49
N TRP A 128 14.20 -3.04 -11.49
CA TRP A 128 14.01 -2.61 -10.11
C TRP A 128 15.32 -2.16 -9.47
N GLN A 129 16.42 -2.83 -9.80
CA GLN A 129 17.74 -2.43 -9.36
C GLN A 129 18.11 -1.05 -9.91
N GLU A 130 17.86 -0.78 -11.19
CA GLU A 130 18.07 0.55 -11.77
C GLU A 130 17.18 1.62 -11.09
N ARG A 131 15.93 1.25 -10.77
CA ARG A 131 14.93 2.14 -10.17
C ARG A 131 15.25 2.56 -8.73
N PHE A 132 15.83 1.67 -7.93
CA PHE A 132 16.18 1.92 -6.52
C PHE A 132 17.67 2.13 -6.28
N ASP A 133 18.50 1.95 -7.32
CA ASP A 133 19.94 2.18 -7.35
C ASP A 133 20.65 1.61 -6.11
N SER A 134 21.30 2.47 -5.31
CA SER A 134 22.04 2.09 -4.10
C SER A 134 21.19 1.43 -3.02
N HIS A 135 19.86 1.66 -3.01
CA HIS A 135 18.96 1.12 -1.99
C HIS A 135 18.28 -0.19 -2.42
N TRP A 136 18.60 -0.73 -3.60
CA TRP A 136 17.97 -1.94 -4.13
C TRP A 136 18.08 -3.13 -3.17
N GLU A 137 19.23 -3.34 -2.53
CA GLU A 137 19.41 -4.47 -1.61
C GLU A 137 18.45 -4.42 -0.42
N SER A 138 18.23 -3.25 0.17
CA SER A 138 17.27 -3.04 1.26
C SER A 138 15.84 -3.31 0.77
N VAL A 139 15.47 -2.82 -0.42
CA VAL A 139 14.14 -3.05 -1.01
C VAL A 139 13.91 -4.53 -1.30
N ALA A 140 14.88 -5.21 -1.92
CA ALA A 140 14.80 -6.63 -2.23
C ALA A 140 14.68 -7.48 -0.97
N ALA A 141 15.41 -7.14 0.11
CA ALA A 141 15.31 -7.81 1.40
C ALA A 141 13.91 -7.64 2.02
N ALA A 142 13.34 -6.43 1.97
CA ALA A 142 11.98 -6.17 2.45
C ALA A 142 10.93 -6.97 1.65
N MET A 143 11.05 -7.02 0.32
CA MET A 143 10.16 -7.81 -0.55
C MET A 143 10.25 -9.30 -0.26
N ALA A 144 11.47 -9.84 -0.13
CA ALA A 144 11.68 -11.25 0.23
C ALA A 144 11.12 -11.58 1.61
N TRP A 145 11.10 -10.62 2.53
CA TRP A 145 10.47 -10.77 3.84
C TRP A 145 8.93 -10.82 3.71
N LEU A 146 8.32 -9.90 2.93
CA LEU A 146 6.88 -9.89 2.66
C LEU A 146 6.42 -11.19 1.99
N GLU A 147 7.22 -11.75 1.08
CA GLU A 147 6.96 -13.04 0.44
C GLU A 147 6.81 -14.18 1.45
N ARG A 148 7.53 -14.14 2.59
CA ARG A 148 7.38 -15.13 3.67
C ARG A 148 6.03 -15.04 4.40
N LEU A 149 5.35 -13.90 4.30
CA LEU A 149 3.95 -13.75 4.73
C LEU A 149 2.95 -14.09 3.62
N GLY A 150 3.40 -14.63 2.48
CA GLY A 150 2.57 -14.84 1.31
C GLY A 150 2.11 -13.54 0.65
N ILE A 151 2.81 -12.42 0.88
CA ILE A 151 2.54 -11.13 0.23
C ILE A 151 3.59 -10.96 -0.88
N TYR A 152 3.20 -11.23 -2.12
CA TYR A 152 4.07 -11.12 -3.28
C TYR A 152 3.99 -9.70 -3.85
N TYR A 153 4.97 -8.88 -3.49
CA TYR A 153 5.08 -7.49 -3.94
C TYR A 153 5.74 -7.44 -5.32
N VAL A 154 4.95 -7.45 -6.40
CA VAL A 154 5.46 -7.78 -7.74
C VAL A 154 5.77 -6.58 -8.65
N ASP A 155 5.59 -5.35 -8.19
CA ASP A 155 5.97 -4.11 -8.91
C ASP A 155 6.38 -3.02 -7.92
N PRO A 156 7.58 -3.12 -7.30
CA PRO A 156 8.10 -2.11 -6.39
C PRO A 156 8.32 -0.80 -7.14
N ARG A 157 7.66 0.28 -6.70
CA ARG A 157 7.73 1.62 -7.31
C ARG A 157 8.10 2.67 -6.27
N PRO A 158 8.85 3.74 -6.60
CA PRO A 158 9.21 4.79 -5.64
C PRO A 158 8.00 5.52 -5.06
N SER A 159 6.85 5.49 -5.76
CA SER A 159 5.58 6.02 -5.23
C SER A 159 5.02 5.22 -4.05
N ASN A 160 5.46 3.97 -3.90
CA ASN A 160 4.95 3.03 -2.91
C ASN A 160 6.04 2.55 -1.95
N ILE A 161 7.31 2.68 -2.32
CA ILE A 161 8.47 2.38 -1.48
C ILE A 161 9.33 3.64 -1.42
N CYS A 162 9.31 4.31 -0.29
CA CYS A 162 10.12 5.50 -0.05
C CYS A 162 11.41 5.08 0.64
N THR A 163 12.53 5.40 0.02
CA THR A 163 13.90 5.12 0.50
C THR A 163 14.54 6.33 1.16
N ASP A 164 13.82 7.46 1.29
CA ASP A 164 14.35 8.65 1.92
C ASP A 164 14.77 8.36 3.37
N GLY A 165 15.99 8.77 3.72
CA GLY A 165 16.57 8.53 5.05
C GLY A 165 17.35 7.23 5.20
N LEU A 166 17.43 6.40 4.15
CA LEU A 166 18.40 5.29 4.11
C LEU A 166 19.81 5.82 3.85
N GLU A 167 20.81 5.16 4.44
CA GLU A 167 22.26 5.43 4.21
C GLU A 167 22.75 4.91 2.85
#